data_AF-A0ABD5R6G1-F1
#
_entry.id   AF-A0ABD5R6G1-F1
#
_cell.length_a   1.000
_cell.length_b   1.000
_cell.length_c   1.000
_cell.angle_alpha   90.00
_cell.angle_beta   90.00
_cell.angle_gamma   90.00
#
_symmetry.space_group_name_H-M   'P 1'
#
loop_
_entity.id
_entity.type
_entity.pdbx_description
1 polymer ?
#
loop_
_entity_poly.entity_id
_entity_poly.type
_entity_poly.pdbx_seq_one_letter_code
_entity_poly.pdbx_strand_id
1 'polypeptide(L)'
;MVRYSIAVCSFDMAETVERSLRSMLDQIGDDFEVVVVDGGSSDGTLDVLRDLEAADDRVRVIALDPDPDRRLGADRQRSIEACEGEYVLTQLDVDDTYEPVVEDFVSIYHDLEAGIDREFLLSGTGINMAPRSLYLDYPYRNLRSAEDRDLWRRLLAAEKIVWLDHTQVREQIGYEKTLSDHLRRDFSDKIADAQVGIDFLSCLRYSLSHPRYYILEAERGPLGRAAKSVYDLVTYPLAFWRARDRESFETPPGLRRRGTLERLIHERRKPLSAIEREYGVRVDREALSARGRELLCD
;
A
#
# COMPACT_ATOMS: atom_id res chain seq x y z
N MET A 1 -22.37 -7.85 -13.21
CA MET A 1 -21.70 -8.81 -12.31
C MET A 1 -20.40 -8.13 -11.93
N VAL A 2 -20.10 -8.02 -10.63
CA VAL A 2 -18.88 -7.35 -10.17
C VAL A 2 -17.66 -8.14 -10.67
N ARG A 3 -16.74 -7.44 -11.33
CA ARG A 3 -15.47 -7.99 -11.84
C ARG A 3 -14.28 -7.43 -11.06
N TYR A 4 -14.36 -6.18 -10.63
CA TYR A 4 -13.30 -5.48 -9.92
C TYR A 4 -13.78 -5.02 -8.54
N SER A 5 -12.90 -5.09 -7.55
CA SER A 5 -13.15 -4.51 -6.24
C SER A 5 -12.04 -3.54 -5.88
N ILE A 6 -12.40 -2.35 -5.38
CA ILE A 6 -11.45 -1.46 -4.72
C ILE A 6 -11.51 -1.74 -3.22
N ALA A 7 -10.41 -2.26 -2.66
CA ALA A 7 -10.34 -2.63 -1.25
C ALA A 7 -9.70 -1.51 -0.43
N VAL A 8 -10.47 -0.93 0.49
CA VAL A 8 -10.12 0.28 1.22
C VAL A 8 -10.23 0.06 2.73
N CYS A 9 -9.34 0.67 3.50
CA CYS A 9 -9.46 0.74 4.95
C CYS A 9 -9.54 2.19 5.41
N SER A 10 -10.38 2.46 6.41
CA SER A 10 -10.57 3.78 7.01
C SER A 10 -10.43 3.72 8.52
N PHE A 11 -9.88 4.77 9.12
CA PHE A 11 -9.81 4.96 10.57
C PHE A 11 -9.62 6.45 10.90
N ASP A 12 -10.63 7.08 11.49
CA ASP A 12 -10.68 8.50 11.83
C ASP A 12 -10.32 9.44 10.65
N MET A 13 -11.11 9.35 9.58
CA MET A 13 -10.95 10.05 8.30
C MET A 13 -12.20 10.86 7.88
N ALA A 14 -12.98 11.36 8.84
CA ALA A 14 -14.26 12.03 8.54
C ALA A 14 -14.10 13.24 7.60
N GLU A 15 -12.95 13.92 7.65
CA GLU A 15 -12.65 15.09 6.83
C GLU A 15 -12.28 14.78 5.37
N THR A 16 -11.83 13.55 5.08
CA THR A 16 -11.22 13.21 3.78
C THR A 16 -11.96 12.10 3.03
N VAL A 17 -12.62 11.18 3.76
CA VAL A 17 -13.17 9.93 3.22
C VAL A 17 -14.20 10.15 2.10
N GLU A 18 -15.10 11.15 2.24
CA GLU A 18 -16.10 11.45 1.21
C GLU A 18 -15.46 11.88 -0.11
N ARG A 19 -14.51 12.83 -0.03
CA ARG A 19 -13.83 13.35 -1.21
C ARG A 19 -12.95 12.28 -1.87
N SER A 20 -12.27 11.47 -1.06
CA SER A 20 -11.44 10.38 -1.56
C SER A 20 -12.28 9.34 -2.32
N LEU A 21 -13.33 8.81 -1.67
CA LEU A 21 -14.18 7.78 -2.29
C LEU A 21 -14.90 8.29 -3.53
N ARG A 22 -15.40 9.53 -3.53
CA ARG A 22 -15.99 10.12 -4.74
C ARG A 22 -14.99 10.19 -5.90
N SER A 23 -13.73 10.56 -5.63
CA SER A 23 -12.70 10.58 -6.68
C SER A 23 -12.46 9.20 -7.31
N MET A 24 -12.71 8.10 -6.60
CA MET A 24 -12.66 6.74 -7.13
C MET A 24 -13.98 6.36 -7.84
N LEU A 25 -15.13 6.65 -7.22
CA LEU A 25 -16.46 6.27 -7.70
C LEU A 25 -16.86 6.97 -9.01
N ASP A 26 -16.43 8.22 -9.20
CA ASP A 26 -16.77 9.04 -10.37
C ASP A 26 -16.10 8.58 -11.67
N GLN A 27 -15.11 7.68 -11.58
CA GLN A 27 -14.31 7.20 -12.70
C GLN A 27 -14.44 5.71 -13.00
N ILE A 28 -15.30 4.99 -12.28
CA ILE A 28 -15.52 3.54 -12.45
C ILE A 28 -16.95 3.23 -12.89
N GLY A 29 -17.13 2.11 -13.60
CA GLY A 29 -18.43 1.59 -14.04
C GLY A 29 -19.18 0.70 -13.04
N ASP A 30 -20.22 0.02 -13.53
CA ASP A 30 -21.10 -0.90 -12.76
C ASP A 30 -20.49 -2.29 -12.53
N ASP A 31 -19.35 -2.59 -13.16
CA ASP A 31 -18.57 -3.81 -12.93
C ASP A 31 -17.57 -3.67 -11.78
N PHE A 32 -17.57 -2.54 -11.09
CA PHE A 32 -16.80 -2.28 -9.88
C PHE A 32 -17.66 -2.31 -8.61
N GLU A 33 -17.04 -2.71 -7.52
CA GLU A 33 -17.47 -2.38 -6.16
C GLU A 33 -16.34 -1.68 -5.39
N VAL A 34 -16.69 -0.96 -4.33
CA VAL A 34 -15.75 -0.38 -3.36
C VAL A 34 -16.07 -0.94 -1.98
N VAL A 35 -15.17 -1.77 -1.47
CA VAL A 35 -15.31 -2.38 -0.13
C VAL A 35 -14.48 -1.57 0.85
N VAL A 36 -15.17 -0.90 1.78
CA VAL A 36 -14.54 -0.10 2.82
C VAL A 36 -14.65 -0.79 4.17
N VAL A 37 -13.51 -1.08 4.80
CA VAL A 37 -13.45 -1.54 6.18
C VAL A 37 -13.14 -0.35 7.08
N ASP A 38 -14.09 0.03 7.92
CA ASP A 38 -13.89 1.01 9.00
C ASP A 38 -13.34 0.30 10.24
N GLY A 39 -12.15 0.70 10.68
CA GLY A 39 -11.41 0.09 11.79
C GLY A 39 -11.94 0.45 13.19
N GLY A 40 -13.18 0.91 13.31
CA GLY A 40 -13.79 1.38 14.55
C GLY A 40 -13.50 2.85 14.82
N SER A 41 -13.79 3.70 13.83
CA SER A 41 -13.61 5.15 13.93
C SER A 41 -14.52 5.79 14.99
N SER A 42 -14.09 6.95 15.50
CA SER A 42 -14.77 7.69 16.57
C SER A 42 -15.05 9.16 16.25
N ASP A 43 -14.64 9.63 15.08
CA ASP A 43 -14.70 11.02 14.62
C ASP A 43 -15.88 11.34 13.68
N GLY A 44 -16.79 10.39 13.48
CA GLY A 44 -17.91 10.51 12.52
C GLY A 44 -17.65 9.91 11.14
N THR A 45 -16.47 9.31 10.90
CA THR A 45 -16.13 8.63 9.63
C THR A 45 -17.19 7.60 9.22
N LEU A 46 -17.67 6.80 10.18
CA LEU A 46 -18.63 5.74 9.90
C LEU A 46 -19.97 6.29 9.39
N ASP A 47 -20.42 7.44 9.91
CA ASP A 47 -21.67 8.05 9.46
C ASP A 47 -21.55 8.49 7.98
N VAL A 48 -20.43 9.14 7.63
CA VAL A 48 -20.13 9.53 6.24
C VAL A 48 -20.07 8.32 5.31
N LEU A 49 -19.44 7.23 5.76
CA LEU A 49 -19.38 5.98 4.99
C LEU A 49 -20.76 5.37 4.76
N ARG A 50 -21.64 5.38 5.78
CA ARG A 50 -23.02 4.87 5.65
C ARG A 50 -23.87 5.73 4.73
N ASP A 51 -23.68 7.05 4.74
CA ASP A 51 -24.34 7.94 3.80
C ASP A 51 -23.92 7.66 2.35
N LEU A 52 -22.63 7.35 2.11
CA LEU A 52 -22.12 6.95 0.79
C LEU A 52 -22.66 5.58 0.35
N GLU A 53 -22.67 4.58 1.24
CA GLU A 53 -23.26 3.26 0.98
C GLU A 53 -24.76 3.34 0.65
N ALA A 54 -25.50 4.24 1.30
CA ALA A 54 -26.91 4.46 1.00
C ALA A 54 -27.16 5.20 -0.33
N ALA A 55 -26.16 5.93 -0.83
CA ALA A 55 -26.26 6.75 -2.04
C ALA A 55 -25.76 6.04 -3.31
N ASP A 56 -24.85 5.07 -3.18
CA ASP A 56 -24.23 4.35 -4.29
C ASP A 56 -24.12 2.85 -3.97
N ASP A 57 -24.89 2.02 -4.68
CA ASP A 57 -24.97 0.56 -4.48
C ASP A 57 -23.64 -0.17 -4.72
N ARG A 58 -22.64 0.50 -5.32
CA ARG A 58 -21.28 -0.05 -5.51
C ARG A 58 -20.45 0.03 -4.24
N VAL A 59 -20.83 0.86 -3.26
CA VAL A 59 -20.11 1.01 -1.99
C VAL A 59 -20.64 0.00 -0.98
N ARG A 60 -19.73 -0.70 -0.28
CA ARG A 60 -20.09 -1.61 0.80
C ARG A 60 -19.19 -1.39 2.01
N VAL A 61 -19.81 -1.14 3.16
CA VAL A 61 -19.12 -0.71 4.39
C VAL A 61 -19.19 -1.79 5.46
N ILE A 62 -18.03 -2.24 5.89
CA ILE A 62 -17.83 -3.17 7.00
C ILE A 62 -17.29 -2.37 8.18
N ALA A 63 -18.11 -2.20 9.21
CA ALA A 63 -17.70 -1.55 10.45
C ALA A 63 -17.15 -2.59 11.43
N LEU A 64 -15.96 -2.33 11.96
CA LEU A 64 -15.35 -3.15 13.00
C LEU A 64 -15.48 -2.47 14.36
N ASP A 65 -15.41 -3.28 15.42
CA ASP A 65 -15.34 -2.75 16.78
C ASP A 65 -13.98 -2.03 17.01
N PRO A 66 -13.97 -0.90 17.74
CA PRO A 66 -12.76 -0.18 18.09
C PRO A 66 -11.70 -1.08 18.72
N ASP A 67 -10.46 -0.96 18.24
CA ASP A 67 -9.31 -1.69 18.78
C ASP A 67 -8.19 -0.72 19.19
N PRO A 68 -7.84 -0.64 20.48
CA PRO A 68 -6.77 0.24 20.96
C PRO A 68 -5.39 -0.10 20.37
N ASP A 69 -5.24 -1.34 19.88
CA ASP A 69 -3.99 -1.85 19.36
C ASP A 69 -3.83 -1.66 17.85
N ARG A 70 -4.90 -1.23 17.15
CA ARG A 70 -5.07 -1.07 15.69
C ARG A 70 -4.68 -2.32 14.89
N ARG A 71 -5.49 -2.72 13.91
CA ARG A 71 -5.28 -3.97 13.16
C ARG A 71 -5.15 -3.74 11.66
N LEU A 72 -4.41 -2.71 11.25
CA LEU A 72 -4.37 -2.26 9.86
C LEU A 72 -4.12 -3.40 8.85
N GLY A 73 -3.19 -4.32 9.13
CA GLY A 73 -2.99 -5.51 8.28
C GLY A 73 -4.18 -6.48 8.25
N ALA A 74 -4.84 -6.71 9.39
CA ALA A 74 -6.04 -7.54 9.43
C ALA A 74 -7.24 -6.84 8.77
N ASP A 75 -7.36 -5.52 8.92
CA ASP A 75 -8.42 -4.72 8.30
C ASP A 75 -8.27 -4.74 6.77
N ARG A 76 -7.03 -4.64 6.26
CA ARG A 76 -6.71 -4.83 4.83
C ARG A 76 -7.03 -6.24 4.37
N GLN A 77 -6.65 -7.26 5.14
CA GLN A 77 -7.00 -8.63 4.77
C GLN A 77 -8.52 -8.83 4.75
N ARG A 78 -9.24 -8.22 5.69
CA ARG A 78 -10.70 -8.29 5.79
C ARG A 78 -11.39 -7.64 4.60
N SER A 79 -10.86 -6.52 4.08
CA SER A 79 -11.41 -5.89 2.89
C SER A 79 -11.24 -6.80 1.67
N ILE A 80 -10.04 -7.38 1.46
CA ILE A 80 -9.79 -8.38 0.40
C ILE A 80 -10.74 -9.58 0.49
N GLU A 81 -10.92 -10.13 1.69
CA GLU A 81 -11.79 -11.29 1.92
C GLU A 81 -13.24 -10.99 1.59
N ALA A 82 -13.69 -9.76 1.82
CA ALA A 82 -15.04 -9.32 1.55
C ALA A 82 -15.29 -8.98 0.07
N CYS A 83 -14.25 -8.64 -0.70
CA CYS A 83 -14.36 -8.40 -2.14
C CYS A 83 -14.98 -9.61 -2.88
N GLU A 84 -15.88 -9.33 -3.80
CA GLU A 84 -16.55 -10.28 -4.71
C GLU A 84 -15.95 -10.25 -6.12
N GLY A 85 -15.25 -9.18 -6.48
CA GLY A 85 -14.52 -9.05 -7.74
C GLY A 85 -13.43 -10.11 -7.90
N GLU A 86 -13.23 -10.53 -9.14
CA GLU A 86 -12.14 -11.43 -9.54
C GLU A 86 -10.78 -10.76 -9.36
N TYR A 87 -10.73 -9.44 -9.58
CA TYR A 87 -9.55 -8.62 -9.42
C TYR A 87 -9.76 -7.57 -8.33
N VAL A 88 -8.72 -7.30 -7.57
CA VAL A 88 -8.76 -6.34 -6.47
C VAL A 88 -7.70 -5.28 -6.65
N LEU A 89 -8.13 -4.03 -6.55
CA LEU A 89 -7.27 -2.86 -6.50
C LEU A 89 -6.98 -2.50 -5.05
N THR A 90 -5.72 -2.24 -4.73
CA THR A 90 -5.26 -1.81 -3.40
C THR A 90 -4.34 -0.59 -3.49
N GLN A 91 -3.93 -0.06 -2.33
CA GLN A 91 -3.18 1.21 -2.20
C GLN A 91 -4.00 2.45 -2.57
N LEU A 92 -5.33 2.31 -2.58
CA LEU A 92 -6.28 3.40 -2.67
C LEU A 92 -6.72 3.80 -1.25
N ASP A 93 -5.96 4.71 -0.64
CA ASP A 93 -6.16 5.18 0.73
C ASP A 93 -7.17 6.36 0.77
N VAL A 94 -7.86 6.53 1.91
CA VAL A 94 -8.91 7.54 2.10
C VAL A 94 -8.41 8.91 2.55
N ASP A 95 -7.09 9.09 2.64
CA ASP A 95 -6.40 10.37 2.82
C ASP A 95 -5.76 10.88 1.51
N ASP A 96 -6.23 10.38 0.37
CA ASP A 96 -5.78 10.75 -0.98
C ASP A 96 -6.97 10.96 -1.94
N THR A 97 -6.80 11.82 -2.94
CA THR A 97 -7.67 11.88 -4.14
C THR A 97 -6.96 11.33 -5.35
N TYR A 98 -7.71 10.69 -6.24
CA TYR A 98 -7.16 9.94 -7.36
C TYR A 98 -7.47 10.62 -8.70
N GLU A 99 -6.46 10.66 -9.57
CA GLU A 99 -6.63 11.02 -10.98
C GLU A 99 -7.56 10.01 -11.69
N PRO A 100 -8.27 10.42 -12.75
CA PRO A 100 -9.23 9.58 -13.46
C PRO A 100 -8.52 8.56 -14.37
N VAL A 101 -7.78 7.63 -13.76
CA VAL A 101 -6.91 6.63 -14.43
C VAL A 101 -7.07 5.22 -13.89
N VAL A 102 -8.07 4.96 -13.03
CA VAL A 102 -8.33 3.61 -12.47
C VAL A 102 -8.65 2.61 -13.57
N GLU A 103 -9.57 2.95 -14.48
CA GLU A 103 -9.91 2.08 -15.62
C GLU A 103 -8.75 1.93 -16.62
N ASP A 104 -7.92 2.98 -16.79
CA ASP A 104 -6.71 2.92 -17.60
C ASP A 104 -5.70 1.92 -17.00
N PHE A 105 -5.52 1.94 -15.67
CA PHE A 105 -4.64 1.01 -14.96
C PHE A 105 -5.14 -0.43 -15.07
N VAL A 106 -6.46 -0.65 -14.99
CA VAL A 106 -7.10 -1.95 -15.23
C VAL A 106 -6.85 -2.44 -16.66
N SER A 107 -6.97 -1.56 -17.66
CA SER A 107 -6.70 -1.89 -19.06
C SER A 107 -5.24 -2.30 -19.26
N ILE A 108 -4.29 -1.54 -18.69
CA ILE A 108 -2.86 -1.89 -18.71
C ILE A 108 -2.62 -3.26 -18.05
N TYR A 109 -3.25 -3.53 -16.89
CA TYR A 109 -3.11 -4.81 -16.21
C TYR A 109 -3.50 -5.98 -17.12
N HIS A 110 -4.65 -5.90 -17.79
CA HIS A 110 -5.12 -6.99 -18.67
C HIS A 110 -4.29 -7.15 -19.93
N ASP A 111 -3.81 -6.05 -20.52
CA ASP A 111 -2.87 -6.12 -21.64
C ASP A 111 -1.58 -6.84 -21.22
N LEU A 112 -1.03 -6.53 -20.05
CA LEU A 112 0.16 -7.21 -19.53
C LEU A 112 -0.11 -8.68 -19.19
N GLU A 113 -1.28 -8.98 -18.62
CA GLU A 113 -1.73 -10.34 -18.28
C GLU A 113 -1.75 -11.26 -19.49
N ALA A 114 -2.06 -10.74 -20.69
CA ALA A 114 -2.01 -11.52 -21.92
C ALA A 114 -0.61 -12.05 -22.29
N GLY A 115 0.47 -11.44 -21.76
CA GLY A 115 1.86 -11.86 -21.97
C GLY A 115 2.55 -12.49 -20.76
N ILE A 116 1.94 -12.44 -19.57
CA ILE A 116 2.51 -12.93 -18.32
C ILE A 116 1.77 -14.20 -17.90
N ASP A 117 2.37 -15.37 -18.14
CA ASP A 117 1.81 -16.69 -17.82
C ASP A 117 1.90 -17.06 -16.33
N ARG A 118 1.43 -16.16 -15.46
CA ARG A 118 1.27 -16.36 -14.01
C ARG A 118 0.44 -15.21 -13.43
N GLU A 119 -0.22 -15.45 -12.30
CA GLU A 119 -0.78 -14.35 -11.51
C GLU A 119 0.33 -13.44 -10.97
N PHE A 120 0.08 -12.13 -10.99
CA PHE A 120 1.01 -11.14 -10.46
C PHE A 120 0.27 -9.94 -9.88
N LEU A 121 0.94 -9.23 -8.98
CA LEU A 121 0.58 -7.90 -8.56
C LEU A 121 1.24 -6.89 -9.50
N LEU A 122 0.45 -6.10 -10.22
CA LEU A 122 0.95 -4.89 -10.85
C LEU A 122 1.01 -3.80 -9.78
N SER A 123 2.22 -3.39 -9.43
CA SER A 123 2.43 -2.35 -8.42
C SER A 123 2.82 -1.03 -9.07
N GLY A 124 1.97 -0.03 -8.87
CA GLY A 124 2.17 1.35 -9.25
C GLY A 124 2.45 2.25 -8.04
N THR A 125 2.59 3.56 -8.31
CA THR A 125 2.73 4.59 -7.28
C THR A 125 1.34 5.09 -6.86
N GLY A 126 0.80 4.52 -5.80
CA GLY A 126 -0.52 4.89 -5.25
C GLY A 126 -1.68 4.08 -5.84
N ILE A 127 -1.41 3.05 -6.61
CA ILE A 127 -2.42 2.13 -7.13
C ILE A 127 -1.76 0.79 -7.40
N ASN A 128 -2.37 -0.30 -6.96
CA ASN A 128 -1.95 -1.65 -7.27
C ASN A 128 -3.17 -2.46 -7.74
N MET A 129 -2.93 -3.53 -8.49
CA MET A 129 -3.98 -4.46 -8.90
C MET A 129 -3.44 -5.88 -9.01
N ALA A 130 -4.22 -6.86 -8.55
CA ALA A 130 -3.95 -8.28 -8.70
C ALA A 130 -5.26 -9.08 -8.71
N PRO A 131 -5.23 -10.36 -9.14
CA PRO A 131 -6.33 -11.28 -8.92
C PRO A 131 -6.57 -11.47 -7.41
N ARG A 132 -7.82 -11.61 -7.01
CA ARG A 132 -8.20 -11.81 -5.60
C ARG A 132 -7.53 -13.06 -5.01
N SER A 133 -7.44 -14.13 -5.79
CA SER A 133 -6.74 -15.37 -5.44
C SER A 133 -5.30 -15.12 -4.96
N LEU A 134 -4.57 -14.23 -5.63
CA LEU A 134 -3.19 -13.92 -5.27
C LEU A 134 -3.10 -13.29 -3.87
N TYR A 135 -4.02 -12.37 -3.53
CA TYR A 135 -4.05 -11.78 -2.20
C TYR A 135 -4.47 -12.80 -1.12
N LEU A 136 -5.34 -13.76 -1.46
CA LEU A 136 -5.74 -14.83 -0.54
C LEU A 136 -4.60 -15.83 -0.27
N ASP A 137 -3.80 -16.14 -1.30
CA ASP A 137 -2.60 -16.97 -1.17
C ASP A 137 -1.47 -16.27 -0.40
N TYR A 138 -1.42 -14.94 -0.49
CA TYR A 138 -0.42 -14.09 0.15
C TYR A 138 -1.07 -13.04 1.06
N PRO A 139 -1.76 -13.44 2.14
CA PRO A 139 -2.57 -12.54 2.94
C PRO A 139 -1.75 -11.42 3.58
N TYR A 140 -2.38 -10.27 3.82
CA TYR A 140 -1.78 -9.24 4.66
C TYR A 140 -1.61 -9.77 6.08
N ARG A 141 -0.40 -9.62 6.64
CA ARG A 141 -0.08 -9.99 8.02
C ARG A 141 -0.32 -8.79 8.92
N ASN A 142 -0.87 -9.01 10.12
CA ASN A 142 -1.15 -7.92 11.06
C ASN A 142 0.12 -7.45 11.79
N LEU A 143 0.89 -6.57 11.13
CA LEU A 143 2.10 -5.96 11.69
C LEU A 143 1.83 -4.60 12.38
N ARG A 144 0.62 -4.05 12.19
CA ARG A 144 0.15 -2.74 12.66
C ARG A 144 0.84 -1.54 12.00
N SER A 145 1.87 -1.78 11.20
CA SER A 145 2.51 -0.83 10.30
C SER A 145 3.36 -1.59 9.27
N ALA A 146 3.62 -0.96 8.13
CA ALA A 146 4.51 -1.47 7.08
C ALA A 146 4.12 -2.85 6.49
N GLU A 147 2.83 -3.20 6.51
CA GLU A 147 2.30 -4.46 5.98
C GLU A 147 2.56 -4.63 4.49
N ASP A 148 2.48 -3.55 3.72
CA ASP A 148 2.79 -3.55 2.29
C ASP A 148 4.22 -4.04 2.03
N ARG A 149 5.18 -3.64 2.86
CA ARG A 149 6.58 -4.08 2.73
C ARG A 149 6.75 -5.57 3.01
N ASP A 150 5.95 -6.16 3.90
CA ASP A 150 5.95 -7.61 4.11
C ASP A 150 5.34 -8.34 2.91
N LEU A 151 4.18 -7.88 2.43
CA LEU A 151 3.52 -8.43 1.25
C LEU A 151 4.46 -8.41 0.03
N TRP A 152 5.05 -7.26 -0.26
CA TRP A 152 5.96 -7.10 -1.40
C TRP A 152 7.20 -7.98 -1.28
N ARG A 153 7.76 -8.21 -0.09
CA ARG A 153 8.88 -9.17 0.07
C ARG A 153 8.47 -10.58 -0.34
N ARG A 154 7.29 -11.02 0.10
CA ARG A 154 6.79 -12.36 -0.20
C ARG A 154 6.48 -12.53 -1.68
N LEU A 155 5.80 -11.55 -2.28
CA LEU A 155 5.50 -11.57 -3.72
C LEU A 155 6.77 -11.45 -4.58
N LEU A 156 7.73 -10.62 -4.17
CA LEU A 156 9.01 -10.48 -4.86
C LEU A 156 9.81 -11.79 -4.85
N ALA A 157 9.88 -12.46 -3.70
CA ALA A 157 10.56 -13.75 -3.59
C ALA A 157 9.87 -14.86 -4.40
N ALA A 158 8.56 -14.74 -4.61
CA ALA A 158 7.77 -15.66 -5.44
C ALA A 158 7.64 -15.22 -6.91
N GLU A 159 8.34 -14.15 -7.32
CA GLU A 159 8.28 -13.58 -8.68
C GLU A 159 6.87 -13.17 -9.15
N LYS A 160 5.96 -12.89 -8.19
CA LYS A 160 4.54 -12.55 -8.38
C LYS A 160 4.26 -11.05 -8.30
N ILE A 161 5.23 -10.20 -8.63
CA ILE A 161 5.08 -8.74 -8.63
C ILE A 161 5.80 -8.10 -9.80
N VAL A 162 5.12 -7.17 -10.47
CA VAL A 162 5.64 -6.34 -11.56
C VAL A 162 5.57 -4.89 -11.11
N TRP A 163 6.69 -4.16 -11.22
CA TRP A 163 6.80 -2.79 -10.73
C TRP A 163 6.73 -1.81 -11.90
N LEU A 164 5.58 -1.14 -12.03
CA LEU A 164 5.38 -0.11 -13.04
C LEU A 164 5.94 1.23 -12.54
N ASP A 165 6.87 1.78 -13.31
CA ASP A 165 7.29 3.17 -13.13
C ASP A 165 6.33 4.08 -13.89
N HIS A 166 5.72 5.01 -13.17
CA HIS A 166 4.77 5.95 -13.71
C HIS A 166 4.63 7.16 -12.79
N THR A 167 4.07 8.25 -13.32
CA THR A 167 3.85 9.48 -12.57
C THR A 167 2.83 9.25 -11.44
N GLN A 168 3.00 9.96 -10.31
CA GLN A 168 2.08 9.84 -9.17
C GLN A 168 0.63 10.16 -9.58
N VAL A 169 -0.30 9.24 -9.31
CA VAL A 169 -1.72 9.34 -9.70
C VAL A 169 -2.65 9.79 -8.57
N ARG A 170 -2.07 10.14 -7.42
CA ARG A 170 -2.81 10.54 -6.23
C ARG A 170 -2.28 11.84 -5.65
N GLU A 171 -3.17 12.64 -5.10
CA GLU A 171 -2.83 13.83 -4.33
C GLU A 171 -3.25 13.62 -2.88
N GLN A 172 -2.32 13.80 -1.94
CA GLN A 172 -2.63 13.63 -0.53
C GLN A 172 -3.54 14.75 -0.05
N ILE A 173 -4.64 14.36 0.59
CA ILE A 173 -5.62 15.28 1.12
C ILE A 173 -5.73 15.13 2.64
N GLY A 174 -5.77 16.28 3.31
CA GLY A 174 -5.86 16.33 4.76
C GLY A 174 -4.58 15.90 5.49
N TYR A 175 -4.65 15.99 6.81
CA TYR A 175 -3.66 15.46 7.76
C TYR A 175 -2.27 16.14 7.78
N GLU A 176 -2.14 17.22 8.56
CA GLU A 176 -0.81 17.66 9.03
C GLU A 176 -0.30 16.70 10.12
N LYS A 177 0.66 15.84 9.75
CA LYS A 177 1.27 14.90 10.69
C LYS A 177 2.08 15.66 11.74
N THR A 178 1.74 15.45 13.02
CA THR A 178 2.57 16.00 14.09
C THR A 178 3.90 15.23 14.18
N LEU A 179 4.90 15.83 14.80
CA LEU A 179 6.15 15.12 15.13
C LEU A 179 5.87 13.86 15.97
N SER A 180 4.86 13.88 16.84
CA SER A 180 4.49 12.72 17.66
C SER A 180 4.02 11.56 16.79
N ASP A 181 3.20 11.83 15.77
CA ASP A 181 2.68 10.81 14.86
C ASP A 181 3.80 10.19 14.02
N HIS A 182 4.76 11.02 13.57
CA HIS A 182 5.94 10.52 12.89
C HIS A 182 6.79 9.59 13.77
N LEU A 183 7.02 9.96 15.03
CA LEU A 183 7.79 9.13 15.96
C LEU A 183 7.06 7.83 16.33
N ARG A 184 5.73 7.88 16.51
CA ARG A 184 4.91 6.69 16.78
C ARG A 184 4.93 5.73 15.59
N ARG A 185 4.79 6.24 14.36
CA ARG A 185 4.85 5.44 13.14
C ARG A 185 6.24 4.82 12.97
N ASP A 186 7.31 5.60 13.09
CA ASP A 186 8.68 5.09 12.98
C ASP A 186 8.97 3.99 14.02
N PHE A 187 8.52 4.18 15.27
CA PHE A 187 8.66 3.14 16.29
C PHE A 187 7.86 1.87 15.95
N SER A 188 6.64 2.02 15.41
CA SER A 188 5.81 0.90 14.97
C SER A 188 6.44 0.14 13.79
N ASP A 189 7.02 0.84 12.82
CA ASP A 189 7.76 0.24 11.70
C ASP A 189 8.96 -0.59 12.19
N LYS A 190 9.65 -0.15 13.25
CA LYS A 190 10.76 -0.92 13.85
C LYS A 190 10.29 -2.19 14.53
N ILE A 191 9.10 -2.16 15.16
CA ILE A 191 8.49 -3.37 15.72
C ILE A 191 8.11 -4.32 14.58
N ALA A 192 7.49 -3.81 13.51
CA ALA A 192 7.13 -4.60 12.33
C ALA A 192 8.35 -5.28 11.69
N ASP A 193 9.46 -4.57 11.53
CA ASP A 193 10.74 -5.13 11.09
C ASP A 193 11.18 -6.33 11.96
N ALA A 194 11.09 -6.19 13.28
CA ALA A 194 11.44 -7.26 14.20
C ALA A 194 10.47 -8.45 14.11
N GLN A 195 9.16 -8.18 13.99
CA GLN A 195 8.13 -9.22 13.82
C GLN A 195 8.36 -10.06 12.58
N VAL A 196 8.83 -9.48 11.47
CA VAL A 196 9.11 -10.23 10.23
C VAL A 196 10.55 -10.77 10.15
N GLY A 197 11.35 -10.62 11.21
CA GLY A 197 12.71 -11.19 11.29
C GLY A 197 13.77 -10.42 10.48
N ILE A 198 13.60 -9.11 10.28
CA ILE A 198 14.67 -8.25 9.75
C ILE A 198 15.83 -8.22 10.76
N ASP A 199 17.05 -8.35 10.26
CA ASP A 199 18.22 -8.49 11.12
C ASP A 199 18.50 -7.21 11.91
N PHE A 200 18.44 -7.30 13.24
CA PHE A 200 18.66 -6.17 14.16
C PHE A 200 19.93 -5.35 13.83
N LEU A 201 21.07 -6.03 13.66
CA LEU A 201 22.34 -5.36 13.33
C LEU A 201 22.31 -4.72 11.94
N SER A 202 21.54 -5.29 11.00
CA SER A 202 21.32 -4.66 9.70
C SER A 202 20.51 -3.38 9.84
N CYS A 203 19.44 -3.39 10.64
CA CYS A 203 18.64 -2.19 10.90
C CYS A 203 19.47 -1.07 11.53
N LEU A 204 20.27 -1.40 12.54
CA LEU A 204 21.09 -0.40 13.22
C LEU A 204 22.17 0.17 12.29
N ARG A 205 22.89 -0.68 11.55
CA ARG A 205 23.87 -0.23 10.54
C ARG A 205 23.21 0.62 9.46
N TYR A 206 22.02 0.23 9.01
CA TYR A 206 21.27 0.96 8.01
C TYR A 206 20.93 2.37 8.49
N SER A 207 20.35 2.51 9.68
CA SER A 207 20.05 3.82 10.29
C SER A 207 21.27 4.74 10.39
N LEU A 208 22.42 4.19 10.78
CA LEU A 208 23.64 4.97 10.97
C LEU A 208 24.31 5.37 9.64
N SER A 209 24.15 4.57 8.59
CA SER A 209 24.78 4.78 7.29
C SER A 209 23.91 5.53 6.28
N HIS A 210 22.58 5.48 6.44
CA HIS A 210 21.62 6.11 5.54
C HIS A 210 20.74 7.11 6.33
N PRO A 211 21.29 8.27 6.75
CA PRO A 211 20.57 9.27 7.54
C PRO A 211 19.52 10.07 6.74
N ARG A 212 19.14 9.58 5.56
CA ARG A 212 18.11 10.10 4.67
C ARG A 212 17.14 8.97 4.38
N TYR A 213 16.15 8.74 5.25
CA TYR A 213 15.08 7.83 4.93
C TYR A 213 13.70 8.42 5.29
N TYR A 214 12.86 8.54 4.26
CA TYR A 214 11.55 9.21 4.17
C TYR A 214 11.55 10.69 3.78
N ILE A 215 10.50 11.08 3.05
CA ILE A 215 10.17 12.40 2.47
C ILE A 215 10.26 13.55 3.50
N LEU A 216 10.26 13.23 4.80
CA LEU A 216 10.35 14.17 5.92
C LEU A 216 11.78 14.40 6.42
N GLU A 217 12.78 13.72 5.86
CA GLU A 217 14.19 13.80 6.30
C GLU A 217 15.11 14.56 5.34
N ALA A 218 14.59 15.02 4.19
CA ALA A 218 15.39 15.73 3.19
C ALA A 218 16.14 16.95 3.76
N GLU A 219 15.67 17.50 4.89
CA GLU A 219 16.14 18.76 5.48
C GLU A 219 17.00 18.61 6.75
N ARG A 220 17.35 17.39 7.21
CA ARG A 220 18.11 17.28 8.46
C ARG A 220 19.57 17.67 8.28
N GLY A 221 19.93 18.84 8.82
CA GLY A 221 21.32 19.27 9.01
C GLY A 221 22.13 18.28 9.87
N PRO A 222 23.46 18.47 10.00
CA PRO A 222 24.34 17.54 10.73
C PRO A 222 23.86 17.17 12.15
N LEU A 223 23.33 18.14 12.90
CA LEU A 223 22.78 17.93 14.24
C LEU A 223 21.52 17.05 14.24
N GLY A 224 20.62 17.25 13.27
CA GLY A 224 19.41 16.43 13.13
C GLY A 224 19.73 14.97 12.80
N ARG A 225 20.78 14.73 12.00
CA ARG A 225 21.28 13.37 11.72
C ARG A 225 21.84 12.72 12.97
N ALA A 226 22.65 13.44 13.75
CA ALA A 226 23.19 12.92 15.01
C ALA A 226 22.06 12.59 16.00
N ALA A 227 21.07 13.47 16.14
CA ALA A 227 19.91 13.24 17.00
C ALA A 227 19.10 12.01 16.56
N LYS A 228 18.87 11.82 15.25
CA LYS A 228 18.20 10.62 14.72
C LYS A 228 18.99 9.35 15.01
N SER A 229 20.31 9.36 14.85
CA SER A 229 21.17 8.21 15.16
C SER A 229 21.09 7.82 16.65
N VAL A 230 21.09 8.80 17.57
CA VAL A 230 20.92 8.54 19.01
C VAL A 230 19.53 7.98 19.30
N TYR A 231 18.49 8.58 18.71
CA TYR A 231 17.12 8.08 18.82
C TYR A 231 17.01 6.62 18.32
N ASP A 232 17.61 6.28 17.20
CA ASP A 232 17.59 4.93 16.63
C ASP A 232 18.37 3.92 17.46
N LEU A 233 19.51 4.31 18.02
CA LEU A 233 20.30 3.48 18.95
C LEU A 233 19.50 3.07 20.20
N VAL A 234 18.57 3.91 20.65
CA VAL A 234 17.70 3.63 21.80
C VAL A 234 16.45 2.87 21.36
N THR A 235 15.81 3.30 20.28
CA THR A 235 14.48 2.80 19.92
C THR A 235 14.50 1.46 19.20
N TYR A 236 15.54 1.11 18.44
CA TYR A 236 15.63 -0.24 17.84
C TYR A 236 15.67 -1.35 18.89
N PRO A 237 16.55 -1.32 19.92
CA PRO A 237 16.52 -2.32 20.99
C PRO A 237 15.16 -2.44 21.67
N LEU A 238 14.50 -1.31 21.95
CA LEU A 238 13.18 -1.29 22.58
C LEU A 238 12.10 -1.88 21.67
N ALA A 239 12.12 -1.55 20.38
CA ALA A 239 11.19 -2.10 19.41
C ALA A 239 11.35 -3.62 19.25
N PHE A 240 12.59 -4.11 19.14
CA PHE A 240 12.90 -5.55 19.06
C PHE A 240 12.54 -6.29 20.35
N TRP A 241 12.72 -5.67 21.51
CA TRP A 241 12.25 -6.24 22.77
C TRP A 241 10.72 -6.32 22.82
N ARG A 242 10.02 -5.25 22.43
CA ARG A 242 8.54 -5.20 22.40
C ARG A 242 7.92 -6.16 21.37
N ALA A 243 8.65 -6.50 20.31
CA ALA A 243 8.21 -7.48 19.32
C ALA A 243 8.15 -8.92 19.84
N ARG A 244 8.80 -9.24 20.97
CA ARG A 244 8.85 -10.61 21.53
C ARG A 244 7.50 -11.15 21.95
N ASP A 245 6.59 -10.26 22.37
CA ASP A 245 5.25 -10.61 22.83
C ASP A 245 4.23 -10.59 21.68
N ARG A 246 4.68 -10.37 20.44
CA ARG A 246 3.85 -10.32 19.24
C ARG A 246 4.07 -11.55 18.38
N GLU A 247 3.09 -11.83 17.52
CA GLU A 247 3.25 -12.82 16.47
C GLU A 247 4.44 -12.47 15.57
N SER A 248 5.23 -13.50 15.26
CA SER A 248 6.42 -13.39 14.41
C SER A 248 6.20 -14.15 13.11
N PHE A 249 6.80 -13.63 12.06
CA PHE A 249 6.64 -14.11 10.70
C PHE A 249 7.99 -14.27 10.03
N GLU A 250 8.10 -15.24 9.14
CA GLU A 250 9.32 -15.45 8.38
C GLU A 250 9.34 -14.55 7.14
N THR A 251 10.46 -13.83 6.98
CA THR A 251 10.84 -13.15 5.75
C THR A 251 11.58 -14.11 4.82
N PRO A 252 11.29 -14.11 3.50
CA PRO A 252 11.99 -14.95 2.55
C PRO A 252 13.54 -14.82 2.59
N PRO A 253 14.27 -15.90 2.28
CA PRO A 253 15.73 -15.88 2.23
C PRO A 253 16.28 -14.74 1.35
N GLY A 254 17.33 -14.07 1.81
CA GLY A 254 17.95 -12.95 1.08
C GLY A 254 17.28 -11.58 1.30
N LEU A 255 16.07 -11.52 1.87
CA LEU A 255 15.34 -10.25 2.09
C LEU A 255 15.35 -9.74 3.54
N ARG A 256 16.06 -10.43 4.44
CA ARG A 256 16.15 -10.10 5.88
C ARG A 256 17.01 -8.87 6.21
N ARG A 257 17.80 -8.38 5.25
CA ARG A 257 18.61 -7.16 5.44
C ARG A 257 17.80 -5.91 5.15
N ARG A 258 17.74 -4.99 6.11
CA ARG A 258 17.11 -3.65 5.95
C ARG A 258 17.68 -2.93 4.72
N GLY A 259 16.81 -2.33 3.91
CA GLY A 259 17.17 -1.63 2.67
C GLY A 259 17.25 -2.52 1.43
N THR A 260 17.24 -3.85 1.58
CA THR A 260 17.34 -4.77 0.43
C THR A 260 16.10 -4.72 -0.45
N LEU A 261 14.91 -4.71 0.15
CA LEU A 261 13.66 -4.61 -0.59
C LEU A 261 13.64 -3.33 -1.42
N GLU A 262 13.97 -2.19 -0.79
CA GLU A 262 13.83 -0.88 -1.43
C GLU A 262 14.86 -0.68 -2.55
N ARG A 263 16.08 -1.23 -2.39
CA ARG A 263 17.04 -1.34 -3.50
C ARG A 263 16.48 -2.19 -4.64
N LEU A 264 15.92 -3.36 -4.36
CA LEU A 264 15.37 -4.25 -5.38
C LEU A 264 14.16 -3.64 -6.10
N ILE A 265 13.31 -2.89 -5.39
CA ILE A 265 12.22 -2.12 -6.00
C ILE A 265 12.80 -1.10 -6.97
N HIS A 266 13.81 -0.33 -6.56
CA HIS A 266 14.46 0.65 -7.43
C HIS A 266 15.11 0.00 -8.67
N GLU A 267 15.73 -1.17 -8.52
CA GLU A 267 16.36 -1.92 -9.63
C GLU A 267 15.36 -2.57 -10.58
N ARG A 268 14.16 -2.97 -10.09
CA ARG A 268 13.15 -3.72 -10.86
C ARG A 268 12.01 -2.86 -11.39
N ARG A 269 11.80 -1.68 -10.84
CA ARG A 269 10.81 -0.70 -11.33
C ARG A 269 11.22 -0.23 -12.73
N LYS A 270 10.28 -0.29 -13.67
CA LYS A 270 10.54 -0.05 -15.09
C LYS A 270 9.38 0.73 -15.72
N PRO A 271 9.66 1.62 -16.68
CA PRO A 271 8.60 2.25 -17.46
C PRO A 271 7.84 1.19 -18.27
N LEU A 272 6.59 1.49 -18.62
CA LEU A 272 5.70 0.55 -19.31
C LEU A 272 6.34 -0.07 -20.56
N SER A 273 7.04 0.74 -21.36
CA SER A 273 7.71 0.28 -22.59
C SER A 273 8.81 -0.77 -22.36
N ALA A 274 9.44 -0.78 -21.18
CA ALA A 274 10.44 -1.78 -20.84
C ALA A 274 9.79 -3.09 -20.35
N ILE A 275 8.64 -3.00 -19.67
CA ILE A 275 7.84 -4.16 -19.27
C ILE A 275 7.28 -4.88 -20.50
N GLU A 276 6.72 -4.13 -21.46
CA GLU A 276 6.26 -4.65 -22.75
C GLU A 276 7.35 -5.47 -23.48
N ARG A 277 8.57 -4.93 -23.55
CA ARG A 277 9.71 -5.63 -24.17
C ARG A 277 10.13 -6.89 -23.40
N GLU A 278 10.08 -6.84 -22.07
CA GLU A 278 10.47 -7.96 -21.20
C GLU A 278 9.52 -9.15 -21.34
N TYR A 279 8.21 -8.88 -21.43
CA TYR A 279 7.18 -9.92 -21.51
C TYR A 279 6.66 -10.17 -22.93
N GLY A 280 7.20 -9.47 -23.94
CA GLY A 280 6.81 -9.66 -25.33
C GLY A 280 5.35 -9.28 -25.62
N VAL A 281 4.83 -8.30 -24.88
CA VAL A 281 3.43 -7.87 -24.92
C VAL A 281 3.33 -6.42 -25.34
N ARG A 282 2.14 -5.98 -25.77
CA ARG A 282 1.89 -4.59 -26.18
C ARG A 282 0.61 -4.10 -25.56
N VAL A 283 0.71 -2.98 -24.86
CA VAL A 283 -0.42 -2.24 -24.31
C VAL A 283 -1.05 -1.39 -25.40
N ASP A 284 -2.38 -1.47 -25.51
CA ASP A 284 -3.17 -0.66 -26.40
C ASP A 284 -3.36 0.76 -25.84
N ARG A 285 -2.41 1.63 -26.19
CA ARG A 285 -2.44 3.04 -25.81
C ARG A 285 -3.59 3.82 -26.45
N GLU A 286 -4.25 3.30 -27.48
CA GLU A 286 -5.41 3.97 -28.10
C GLU A 286 -6.69 3.77 -27.27
N ALA A 287 -6.77 2.64 -26.54
CA ALA A 287 -7.85 2.37 -25.59
C ALA A 287 -7.76 3.21 -24.30
N LEU A 288 -6.56 3.71 -23.95
CA LEU A 288 -6.35 4.54 -22.78
C LEU A 288 -6.86 5.97 -22.97
N SER A 289 -7.34 6.56 -21.88
CA SER A 289 -7.68 7.98 -21.81
C SER A 289 -6.44 8.87 -22.06
N ALA A 290 -6.68 10.15 -22.37
CA ALA A 290 -5.57 11.10 -22.52
C ALA A 290 -4.74 11.23 -21.23
N ARG A 291 -5.39 11.18 -20.07
CA ARG A 291 -4.74 11.28 -18.76
C ARG A 291 -3.99 9.99 -18.40
N GLY A 292 -4.56 8.83 -18.72
CA GLY A 292 -3.91 7.54 -18.54
C GLY A 292 -2.64 7.41 -19.36
N ARG A 293 -2.65 7.87 -20.63
CA ARG A 293 -1.43 7.94 -21.44
C ARG A 293 -0.35 8.82 -20.80
N GLU A 294 -0.72 10.03 -20.40
CA GLU A 294 0.22 10.99 -19.80
C GLU A 294 0.82 10.48 -18.48
N LEU A 295 0.01 9.85 -17.63
CA LEU A 295 0.46 9.48 -16.28
C LEU A 295 1.05 8.08 -16.19
N LEU A 296 0.53 7.11 -16.97
CA LEU A 296 0.85 5.68 -16.82
C LEU A 296 1.83 5.15 -17.87
N CYS A 297 1.99 5.82 -19.02
CA CYS A 297 2.83 5.33 -20.12
C CYS A 297 4.18 6.03 -20.25
N ASP A 298 4.26 7.30 -19.82
CA ASP A 298 5.40 8.21 -20.02
C ASP A 298 6.31 8.31 -18.79
#